data_AF-A0A2L2XD05-F1
#
_entry.id   AF-A0A2L2XD05-F1
#
_cell.length_a   1.000
_cell.length_b   1.000
_cell.length_c   1.000
_cell.angle_alpha   90.00
_cell.angle_beta   90.00
_cell.angle_gamma   90.00
#
_symmetry.space_group_name_H-M   'P 1'
#
loop_
_entity.id
_entity.type
_entity.pdbx_description
1 polymer ?
#
loop_
_entity_poly.entity_id
_entity_poly.type
_entity_poly.pdbx_seq_one_letter_code
_entity_poly.pdbx_strand_id
1 'polypeptide(L)'
;MKNKKTILIVSIFILALIISLFFTVLHVQSQITDLFRLNKELQEEGYYMADFEFKMMGMAYWLDHGHYHTALSRLNQLHRQLKTREGLIKMPKFKNKEDELDFYLNLQNARTGAFMDDSYPYCTYNEPTENILSHIDALAEETGQPLRLKYPLKYLDDINTPEKLKAFLEDVSNVGWIASRFPQTTFLFARSLLSYYNGEGVIGEHNLYNFSPEWKQTLLQWFYDNQDRRTGFWGPRSRTSGQLLKRDLTNTASIIKTFIDRNGSDIHQSFPLRYRKEMFKTALGVMSEPIPSDEDLDEWHEWSLKMGKGIIMLTRYLWKDASEDDKAKAKALIEGFVKVAFEKYYVAGEGAFSYYPASEHATLDGTGGKINEFTDIGFFSAEKQKELWGNPEESIIDLGVCNVSILTENNFALITNHPEVNSLRFYDTIPDFGDLTSGVFAVAYPQKSSVRDIMDFTPKMKHWLNTTSQSIGNWVSKEATAQSMNTLEIEEVLIYEDGISLKTMNEFLQKNKRFVVLGFDVLQIPRYKIIFDKK
;
A
#
# COMPACT_ATOMS: atom_id res chain seq x y z
N MET A 1 13.62 54.21 33.50
CA MET A 1 14.63 53.74 32.52
C MET A 1 15.07 52.28 32.71
N LYS A 2 15.24 51.75 33.94
CA LYS A 2 15.63 50.34 34.17
C LYS A 2 14.67 49.30 33.55
N ASN A 3 13.36 49.47 33.73
CA ASN A 3 12.36 48.52 33.20
C ASN A 3 12.35 48.42 31.67
N LYS A 4 12.66 49.51 30.94
CA LYS A 4 12.73 49.49 29.47
C LYS A 4 13.91 48.67 28.94
N LYS A 5 15.06 48.70 29.64
CA LYS A 5 16.23 47.87 29.29
C LYS A 5 15.99 46.39 29.59
N THR A 6 15.35 46.07 30.72
CA THR A 6 14.99 44.69 31.06
C THR A 6 13.98 44.10 30.08
N ILE A 7 12.95 44.86 29.70
CA ILE A 7 11.98 44.43 28.67
C ILE A 7 12.69 44.19 27.34
N LEU A 8 13.58 45.09 26.90
CA LEU A 8 14.32 44.91 25.65
C LEU A 8 15.21 43.66 25.66
N ILE A 9 15.92 43.39 26.76
CA ILE A 9 16.78 42.20 26.91
C ILE A 9 15.94 40.91 26.89
N VAL A 10 14.82 40.89 27.61
CA VAL A 10 13.89 39.74 27.61
C VAL A 10 13.30 39.53 26.22
N SER A 11 12.91 40.61 25.51
CA SER A 11 12.40 40.52 24.14
C SER A 11 13.45 40.00 23.15
N ILE A 12 14.71 40.43 23.27
CA ILE A 12 15.80 39.92 22.42
C ILE A 12 16.08 38.45 22.73
N PHE A 13 16.06 38.04 24.00
CA PHE A 13 16.26 36.65 24.39
C PHE A 13 15.12 35.75 23.90
N ILE A 14 13.86 36.20 24.04
CA ILE A 14 12.69 35.51 23.49
C ILE A 14 12.81 35.42 21.96
N LEU A 15 13.21 36.50 21.28
CA LEU A 15 13.38 36.50 19.83
C LEU A 15 14.49 35.53 19.40
N ALA A 16 15.62 35.48 20.11
CA ALA A 16 16.70 34.53 19.85
C ALA A 16 16.25 33.08 20.08
N LEU A 17 15.45 32.81 21.11
CA LEU A 17 14.85 31.49 21.34
C LEU A 17 13.87 31.11 20.23
N ILE A 18 13.02 32.04 19.77
CA ILE A 18 12.08 31.81 18.66
C ILE A 18 12.85 31.52 17.37
N ILE A 19 13.89 32.31 17.07
CA ILE A 19 14.74 32.11 15.90
C ILE A 19 15.47 30.76 15.98
N SER A 20 16.04 30.42 17.14
CA SER A 20 16.71 29.14 17.35
C SER A 20 15.75 27.97 17.20
N LEU A 21 14.52 28.08 17.72
CA LEU A 21 13.49 27.06 17.60
C LEU A 21 13.06 26.91 16.13
N PHE A 22 12.90 28.03 15.41
CA PHE A 22 12.56 28.04 14.00
C PHE A 22 13.64 27.37 13.14
N PHE A 23 14.93 27.72 13.33
CA PHE A 23 16.03 27.07 12.63
C PHE A 23 16.14 25.58 12.96
N THR A 24 15.86 25.20 14.21
CA THR A 24 15.85 23.78 14.62
C THR A 24 14.73 23.01 13.91
N VAL A 25 13.52 23.59 13.81
CA VAL A 25 12.41 22.98 13.09
C VAL A 25 12.73 22.80 11.60
N LEU A 26 13.27 23.83 10.94
CA LEU A 26 13.67 23.73 9.53
C LEU A 26 14.78 22.71 9.31
N HIS A 27 15.76 22.64 10.22
CA HIS A 27 16.83 21.66 10.13
C HIS A 27 16.31 20.23 10.30
N VAL A 28 15.43 19.99 11.26
CA VAL A 28 14.80 18.67 11.48
C VAL A 28 13.96 18.26 10.28
N GLN A 29 13.18 19.17 9.70
CA GLN A 29 12.40 18.88 8.48
C GLN A 29 13.32 18.50 7.32
N SER A 30 14.35 19.29 7.05
CA SER A 30 15.33 18.98 6.01
C SER A 30 16.05 17.64 6.25
N GLN A 31 16.38 17.33 7.50
CA GLN A 31 16.98 16.04 7.85
C GLN A 31 16.03 14.87 7.63
N ILE A 32 14.73 15.01 7.90
CA ILE A 32 13.73 13.95 7.65
C ILE A 32 13.63 13.69 6.14
N THR A 33 13.49 14.73 5.32
CA THR A 33 13.47 14.58 3.86
C THR A 33 14.74 13.89 3.36
N ASP A 34 15.90 14.31 3.88
CA ASP A 34 17.19 13.70 3.51
C ASP A 34 17.30 12.23 3.97
N LEU A 35 16.72 11.86 5.12
CA LEU A 35 16.66 10.48 5.59
C LEU A 35 15.83 9.59 4.66
N PHE A 36 14.68 10.06 4.17
CA PHE A 36 13.88 9.30 3.19
C PHE A 36 14.60 9.14 1.85
N ARG A 37 15.28 10.19 1.39
CA ARG A 37 16.15 10.11 0.19
C ARG A 37 17.27 9.09 0.39
N LEU A 38 17.98 9.14 1.52
CA LEU A 38 19.05 8.20 1.83
C LEU A 38 18.52 6.77 1.99
N ASN A 39 17.33 6.59 2.58
CA ASN A 39 16.69 5.29 2.69
C ASN A 39 16.41 4.68 1.31
N LYS A 40 15.88 5.49 0.38
CA LYS A 40 15.68 5.08 -1.02
C LYS A 40 17.00 4.62 -1.66
N GLU A 41 18.06 5.43 -1.57
CA GLU A 41 19.38 5.11 -2.13
C GLU A 41 19.95 3.81 -1.54
N LEU A 42 19.81 3.60 -0.22
CA LEU A 42 20.31 2.41 0.45
C LEU A 42 19.53 1.15 0.09
N GLN A 43 18.21 1.25 -0.11
CA GLN A 43 17.41 0.14 -0.63
C GLN A 43 17.87 -0.26 -2.04
N GLU A 44 18.11 0.73 -2.92
CA GLU A 44 18.65 0.50 -4.27
C GLU A 44 20.07 -0.11 -4.23
N GLU A 45 20.89 0.28 -3.25
CA GLU A 45 22.24 -0.28 -3.02
C GLU A 45 22.25 -1.69 -2.36
N GLY A 46 21.07 -2.22 -1.98
CA GLY A 46 20.90 -3.54 -1.37
C GLY A 46 21.25 -3.60 0.12
N TYR A 47 21.04 -2.52 0.86
CA TYR A 47 21.15 -2.51 2.32
C TYR A 47 19.86 -2.98 3.00
N TYR A 48 20.01 -3.61 4.16
CA TYR A 48 18.89 -3.97 5.02
C TYR A 48 18.31 -2.71 5.69
N MET A 49 17.06 -2.38 5.34
CA MET A 49 16.38 -1.15 5.80
C MET A 49 15.00 -1.41 6.44
N ALA A 50 14.68 -2.65 6.80
CA ALA A 50 13.33 -3.02 7.24
C ALA A 50 12.88 -2.38 8.58
N ASP A 51 13.83 -1.85 9.38
CA ASP A 51 13.52 -1.19 10.66
C ASP A 51 13.52 0.34 10.59
N PHE A 52 13.80 0.94 9.41
CA PHE A 52 13.99 2.39 9.25
C PHE A 52 12.78 3.21 9.70
N GLU A 53 11.59 2.90 9.16
CA GLU A 53 10.36 3.65 9.47
C GLU A 53 9.99 3.56 10.96
N PHE A 54 10.28 2.42 11.59
CA PHE A 54 10.01 2.17 13.00
C PHE A 54 10.99 2.91 13.92
N LYS A 55 12.26 3.02 13.53
CA LYS A 55 13.22 3.91 14.19
C LYS A 55 12.76 5.36 14.14
N MET A 56 12.24 5.81 12.98
CA MET A 56 11.67 7.15 12.83
C MET A 56 10.47 7.37 13.77
N MET A 57 9.55 6.41 13.84
CA MET A 57 8.40 6.48 14.76
C MET A 57 8.80 6.42 16.24
N GLY A 58 9.87 5.68 16.59
CA GLY A 58 10.43 5.71 17.95
C GLY A 58 10.93 7.11 18.36
N MET A 59 11.49 7.85 17.41
CA MET A 59 11.87 9.25 17.65
C MET A 59 10.66 10.16 17.78
N ALA A 60 9.61 9.96 16.98
CA ALA A 60 8.33 10.66 17.14
C ALA A 60 7.71 10.38 18.51
N TYR A 61 7.74 9.14 18.99
CA TYR A 61 7.29 8.75 20.32
C TYR A 61 8.04 9.53 21.42
N TRP A 62 9.38 9.58 21.37
CA TRP A 62 10.14 10.34 22.35
C TRP A 62 9.89 11.85 22.31
N LEU A 63 9.73 12.44 21.11
CA LEU A 63 9.34 13.86 20.99
C LEU A 63 8.00 14.12 21.67
N ASP A 64 7.05 13.21 21.53
CA ASP A 64 5.73 13.34 22.13
C ASP A 64 5.75 13.30 23.66
N HIS A 65 6.65 12.50 24.22
CA HIS A 65 6.83 12.33 25.67
C HIS A 65 7.77 13.37 26.29
N GLY A 66 8.19 14.39 25.51
CA GLY A 66 9.08 15.45 25.99
C GLY A 66 10.55 15.03 26.11
N HIS A 67 10.93 13.87 25.57
CA HIS A 67 12.30 13.37 25.54
C HIS A 67 13.07 13.94 24.33
N TYR A 68 13.04 15.27 24.16
CA TYR A 68 13.56 15.98 22.99
C TYR A 68 15.04 15.68 22.70
N HIS A 69 15.88 15.66 23.75
CA HIS A 69 17.31 15.38 23.59
C HIS A 69 17.55 13.98 23.02
N THR A 70 16.83 12.97 23.54
CA THR A 70 16.94 11.59 23.07
C THR A 70 16.53 11.49 21.60
N ALA A 71 15.38 12.07 21.24
CA ALA A 71 14.89 12.04 19.87
C ALA A 71 15.86 12.72 18.88
N LEU A 72 16.32 13.94 19.18
CA LEU A 72 17.22 14.69 18.30
C LEU A 72 18.61 14.03 18.20
N SER A 73 19.13 13.49 19.30
CA SER A 73 20.39 12.75 19.29
C SER A 73 20.29 11.51 18.41
N ARG A 74 19.17 10.78 18.49
CA ARG A 74 18.93 9.57 17.69
C ARG A 74 18.70 9.90 16.21
N LEU A 75 18.04 11.02 15.91
CA LEU A 75 17.84 11.48 14.54
C LEU A 75 19.19 11.78 13.86
N ASN A 76 20.05 12.53 14.55
CA ASN A 76 21.41 12.82 14.07
C ASN A 76 22.25 11.56 13.91
N GLN A 77 22.13 10.61 14.84
CA GLN A 77 22.83 9.33 14.76
C GLN A 77 22.38 8.53 13.54
N LEU A 78 21.07 8.39 13.33
CA LEU A 78 20.49 7.68 12.18
C LEU A 78 20.90 8.36 10.86
N HIS A 79 20.82 9.69 10.79
CA HIS A 79 21.24 10.45 9.60
C HIS A 79 22.70 10.22 9.26
N ARG A 80 23.59 10.27 10.27
CA ARG A 80 25.01 9.96 10.08
C ARG A 80 25.20 8.50 9.65
N GLN A 81 24.47 7.57 10.24
CA GLN A 81 24.54 6.15 9.91
C GLN A 81 24.19 5.90 8.43
N LEU A 82 23.05 6.43 7.97
CA LEU A 82 22.60 6.32 6.58
C LEU A 82 23.57 7.00 5.61
N LYS A 83 24.07 8.19 5.96
CA LYS A 83 25.01 8.93 5.11
C LYS A 83 26.37 8.23 4.97
N THR A 84 26.89 7.66 6.06
CA THR A 84 28.24 7.06 6.09
C THR A 84 28.24 5.56 5.79
N ARG A 85 27.07 4.90 5.83
CA ARG A 85 26.88 3.44 5.77
C ARG A 85 27.52 2.67 6.94
N GLU A 86 28.10 3.37 7.93
CA GLU A 86 28.77 2.76 9.08
C GLU A 86 27.75 1.99 9.94
N GLY A 87 28.02 0.71 10.20
CA GLY A 87 27.14 -0.14 10.99
C GLY A 87 25.81 -0.51 10.32
N LEU A 88 25.60 -0.17 9.04
CA LEU A 88 24.51 -0.74 8.25
C LEU A 88 24.88 -2.12 7.73
N ILE A 89 23.87 -2.96 7.62
CA ILE A 89 24.02 -4.32 7.09
C ILE A 89 23.79 -4.25 5.58
N LYS A 90 24.82 -4.52 4.79
CA LYS A 90 24.67 -4.77 3.36
C LYS A 90 24.27 -6.21 3.16
N MET A 91 23.18 -6.47 2.44
CA MET A 91 22.65 -7.82 2.29
C MET A 91 23.70 -8.72 1.63
N PRO A 92 24.10 -9.82 2.29
CA PRO A 92 25.07 -10.74 1.73
C PRO A 92 24.44 -11.54 0.59
N LYS A 93 25.28 -12.13 -0.27
CA LYS A 93 24.82 -13.19 -1.18
C LYS A 93 24.80 -14.50 -0.40
N PHE A 94 23.63 -15.08 -0.23
CA PHE A 94 23.45 -16.36 0.44
C PHE A 94 23.85 -17.53 -0.48
N LYS A 95 24.46 -18.58 0.08
CA LYS A 95 24.85 -19.76 -0.71
C LYS A 95 23.66 -20.68 -0.97
N ASN A 96 22.74 -20.74 -0.02
CA ASN A 96 21.51 -21.51 -0.03
C ASN A 96 20.51 -20.86 0.93
N LYS A 97 19.30 -21.43 1.01
CA LYS A 97 18.20 -20.90 1.84
C LYS A 97 18.44 -21.14 3.33
N GLU A 98 19.20 -22.16 3.71
CA GLU A 98 19.58 -22.42 5.09
C GLU A 98 20.53 -21.35 5.65
N ASP A 99 21.51 -20.92 4.85
CA ASP A 99 22.42 -19.82 5.20
C ASP A 99 21.65 -18.50 5.34
N GLU A 100 20.63 -18.27 4.50
CA GLU A 100 19.73 -17.12 4.60
C GLU A 100 18.88 -17.16 5.88
N LEU A 101 18.30 -18.32 6.19
CA LEU A 101 17.50 -18.53 7.40
C LEU A 101 18.31 -18.27 8.67
N ASP A 102 19.53 -18.82 8.77
CA ASP A 102 20.38 -18.57 9.96
C ASP A 102 20.78 -17.10 10.06
N PHE A 103 21.07 -16.42 8.95
CA PHE A 103 21.36 -14.99 8.95
C PHE A 103 20.23 -14.17 9.59
N TYR A 104 18.98 -14.35 9.15
CA TYR A 104 17.85 -13.61 9.71
C TYR A 104 17.59 -13.97 11.17
N LEU A 105 17.67 -15.25 11.55
CA LEU A 105 17.53 -15.66 12.95
C LEU A 105 18.61 -15.03 13.86
N ASN A 106 19.80 -14.74 13.35
CA ASN A 106 20.87 -14.05 14.09
C ASN A 106 20.61 -12.55 14.30
N LEU A 107 19.64 -11.95 13.62
CA LEU A 107 19.24 -10.56 13.87
C LEU A 107 18.40 -10.39 15.13
N GLN A 108 17.93 -11.49 15.73
CA GLN A 108 17.07 -11.44 16.90
C GLN A 108 17.81 -10.92 18.15
N ASN A 109 17.25 -9.90 18.80
CA ASN A 109 17.83 -9.34 20.01
C ASN A 109 17.67 -10.30 21.20
N ALA A 110 18.77 -10.67 21.86
CA ALA A 110 18.77 -11.62 22.97
C ALA A 110 18.04 -11.14 24.24
N ARG A 111 17.96 -9.83 24.46
CA ARG A 111 17.33 -9.22 25.64
C ARG A 111 15.82 -9.17 25.49
N THR A 112 15.34 -8.68 24.36
CA THR A 112 13.92 -8.40 24.12
C THR A 112 13.21 -9.53 23.36
N GLY A 113 13.96 -10.33 22.61
CA GLY A 113 13.44 -11.29 21.64
C GLY A 113 12.93 -10.66 20.35
N ALA A 114 12.91 -9.34 20.23
CA ALA A 114 12.45 -8.64 19.04
C ALA A 114 13.52 -8.63 17.95
N PHE A 115 13.11 -8.44 16.70
CA PHE A 115 14.01 -8.10 15.60
C PHE A 115 14.13 -6.57 15.46
N MET A 116 14.59 -5.93 16.54
CA MET A 116 14.74 -4.49 16.64
C MET A 116 15.86 -4.16 17.63
N ASP A 117 16.55 -3.04 17.40
CA ASP A 117 17.52 -2.50 18.36
C ASP A 117 16.82 -2.10 19.66
N ASP A 118 17.34 -2.60 20.77
CA ASP A 118 16.80 -2.39 22.11
C ASP A 118 17.07 -1.00 22.69
N SER A 119 17.72 -0.14 21.90
CA SER A 119 17.93 1.28 22.18
C SER A 119 16.74 2.17 21.81
N TYR A 120 15.73 1.61 21.13
CA TYR A 120 14.46 2.23 20.74
C TYR A 120 13.33 1.90 21.73
N PRO A 121 12.23 2.66 21.77
CA PRO A 121 11.14 2.37 22.71
C PRO A 121 10.44 1.07 22.32
N TYR A 122 10.06 0.25 23.30
CA TYR A 122 9.52 -1.10 23.05
C TYR A 122 8.26 -1.14 22.19
N CYS A 123 7.50 -0.03 22.15
CA CYS A 123 6.34 0.10 21.26
C CYS A 123 6.70 -0.04 19.77
N THR A 124 7.96 0.12 19.40
CA THR A 124 8.45 -0.02 18.01
C THR A 124 8.83 -1.44 17.61
N TYR A 125 8.79 -2.40 18.53
CA TYR A 125 9.39 -3.72 18.31
C TYR A 125 8.51 -4.66 17.49
N ASN A 126 7.19 -4.46 17.56
CA ASN A 126 6.24 -5.45 17.10
C ASN A 126 6.27 -5.64 15.58
N GLU A 127 6.19 -4.55 14.84
CA GLU A 127 6.06 -4.58 13.38
C GLU A 127 7.34 -5.03 12.66
N PRO A 128 8.55 -4.57 13.00
CA PRO A 128 9.78 -5.17 12.46
C PRO A 128 9.88 -6.66 12.75
N THR A 129 9.43 -7.07 13.94
CA THR A 129 9.45 -8.48 14.37
C THR A 129 8.51 -9.32 13.51
N GLU A 130 7.25 -8.95 13.37
CA GLU A 130 6.29 -9.67 12.51
C GLU A 130 6.77 -9.73 11.05
N ASN A 131 7.31 -8.64 10.51
CA ASN A 131 7.83 -8.62 9.13
C ASN A 131 8.97 -9.61 8.92
N ILE A 132 9.95 -9.64 9.83
CA ILE A 132 11.05 -10.62 9.74
C ILE A 132 10.53 -12.03 9.97
N LEU A 133 9.59 -12.23 10.90
CA LEU A 133 9.02 -13.55 11.16
C LEU A 133 8.31 -14.12 9.92
N SER A 134 7.57 -13.30 9.16
CA SER A 134 6.99 -13.71 7.87
C SER A 134 8.05 -14.19 6.87
N HIS A 135 9.20 -13.53 6.80
CA HIS A 135 10.29 -13.97 5.93
C HIS A 135 10.95 -15.26 6.42
N ILE A 136 11.23 -15.36 7.72
CA ILE A 136 11.82 -16.55 8.34
C ILE A 136 10.88 -17.76 8.18
N ASP A 137 9.57 -17.56 8.30
CA ASP A 137 8.58 -18.62 8.12
C ASP A 137 8.61 -19.18 6.69
N ALA A 138 8.58 -18.31 5.67
CA ALA A 138 8.71 -18.72 4.27
C ALA A 138 10.02 -19.50 4.01
N LEU A 139 11.14 -19.04 4.57
CA LEU A 139 12.41 -19.75 4.48
C LEU A 139 12.39 -21.10 5.22
N ALA A 140 11.71 -21.18 6.36
CA ALA A 140 11.58 -22.41 7.13
C ALA A 140 10.78 -23.45 6.35
N GLU A 141 9.67 -23.05 5.72
CA GLU A 141 8.89 -23.91 4.82
C GLU A 141 9.74 -24.43 3.65
N GLU A 142 10.46 -23.55 2.95
CA GLU A 142 11.32 -23.91 1.82
C GLU A 142 12.45 -24.88 2.19
N THR A 143 13.01 -24.74 3.39
CA THR A 143 14.09 -25.59 3.89
C THR A 143 13.58 -26.86 4.58
N GLY A 144 12.26 -27.03 4.71
CA GLY A 144 11.64 -28.14 5.42
C GLY A 144 11.96 -28.16 6.92
N GLN A 145 12.28 -27.00 7.50
CA GLN A 145 12.62 -26.84 8.91
C GLN A 145 11.43 -26.24 9.68
N PRO A 146 11.22 -26.63 10.96
CA PRO A 146 10.23 -25.95 11.77
C PRO A 146 10.74 -24.55 12.16
N LEU A 147 9.86 -23.54 12.06
CA LEU A 147 10.15 -22.20 12.56
C LEU A 147 10.48 -22.24 14.07
N ARG A 148 11.70 -21.84 14.43
CA ARG A 148 12.16 -21.77 15.83
C ARG A 148 13.04 -20.55 16.05
N LEU A 149 12.64 -19.70 16.99
CA LEU A 149 13.40 -18.50 17.37
C LEU A 149 14.57 -18.82 18.29
N LYS A 150 15.63 -17.99 18.26
CA LYS A 150 16.78 -18.10 19.15
C LYS A 150 16.44 -17.66 20.57
N TYR A 151 15.54 -16.69 20.69
CA TYR A 151 15.11 -16.09 21.95
C TYR A 151 13.58 -15.96 22.01
N PRO A 152 12.97 -16.08 23.20
CA PRO A 152 11.53 -15.86 23.37
C PRO A 152 11.18 -14.37 23.19
N LEU A 153 9.99 -14.08 22.68
CA LEU A 153 9.46 -12.73 22.42
C LEU A 153 9.07 -11.99 23.71
N LYS A 154 10.03 -11.77 24.61
CA LYS A 154 9.81 -11.21 25.96
C LYS A 154 9.18 -9.83 25.96
N TYR A 155 9.38 -9.03 24.91
CA TYR A 155 8.77 -7.71 24.83
C TYR A 155 7.22 -7.74 24.90
N LEU A 156 6.59 -8.86 24.53
CA LEU A 156 5.14 -9.02 24.62
C LEU A 156 4.65 -9.17 26.08
N ASP A 157 5.54 -9.53 27.01
CA ASP A 157 5.22 -9.59 28.44
C ASP A 157 4.88 -8.22 29.03
N ASP A 158 5.31 -7.12 28.39
CA ASP A 158 5.00 -5.76 28.82
C ASP A 158 3.56 -5.34 28.48
N ILE A 159 2.85 -6.12 27.65
CA ILE A 159 1.45 -5.88 27.28
C ILE A 159 0.51 -7.04 27.61
N ASN A 160 0.97 -8.11 28.24
CA ASN A 160 0.26 -9.40 28.30
C ASN A 160 -0.97 -9.53 29.21
N THR A 161 -1.31 -8.51 30.00
CA THR A 161 -2.55 -8.48 30.80
C THR A 161 -3.49 -7.39 30.31
N PRO A 162 -4.82 -7.49 30.57
CA PRO A 162 -5.77 -6.43 30.21
C PRO A 162 -5.37 -5.03 30.68
N GLU A 163 -4.78 -4.90 31.88
CA GLU A 163 -4.37 -3.62 32.46
C GLU A 163 -3.16 -3.05 31.74
N LYS A 164 -2.14 -3.89 31.49
CA LYS A 164 -0.94 -3.51 30.74
C LYS A 164 -1.29 -3.12 29.31
N LEU A 165 -2.17 -3.89 28.66
CA LEU A 165 -2.68 -3.59 27.32
C LEU A 165 -3.36 -2.23 27.27
N LYS A 166 -4.30 -1.93 28.17
CA LYS A 166 -4.98 -0.63 28.19
C LYS A 166 -4.00 0.51 28.37
N ALA A 167 -3.03 0.36 29.29
CA ALA A 167 -1.99 1.36 29.50
C ALA A 167 -1.17 1.60 28.22
N PHE A 168 -0.77 0.54 27.53
CA PHE A 168 -0.08 0.63 26.24
C PHE A 168 -0.92 1.33 25.17
N LEU A 169 -2.18 0.90 24.99
CA LEU A 169 -3.08 1.47 23.98
C LEU A 169 -3.31 2.96 24.21
N GLU A 170 -3.53 3.39 25.46
CA GLU A 170 -3.68 4.80 25.79
C GLU A 170 -2.38 5.60 25.55
N ASP A 171 -1.22 5.03 25.86
CA ASP A 171 0.07 5.69 25.70
C ASP A 171 0.39 5.98 24.23
N VAL A 172 0.24 4.96 23.37
CA VAL A 172 0.60 5.09 21.95
C VAL A 172 -0.49 5.77 21.12
N SER A 173 -1.73 5.84 21.61
CA SER A 173 -2.85 6.47 20.89
C SER A 173 -3.05 7.95 21.19
N ASN A 174 -2.61 8.42 22.37
CA ASN A 174 -2.74 9.82 22.76
C ASN A 174 -1.48 10.61 22.43
N VAL A 175 -1.53 11.32 21.30
CA VAL A 175 -0.39 12.10 20.80
C VAL A 175 -0.56 13.59 21.08
N GLY A 176 0.56 14.25 21.30
CA GLY A 176 0.72 15.70 21.31
C GLY A 176 0.79 16.28 19.89
N TRP A 177 0.74 17.62 19.84
CA TRP A 177 0.62 18.39 18.60
C TRP A 177 1.82 18.26 17.64
N ILE A 178 3.01 17.96 18.17
CA ILE A 178 4.21 17.77 17.32
C ILE A 178 4.13 16.41 16.64
N ALA A 179 3.89 15.34 17.39
CA ALA A 179 3.79 13.99 16.85
C ALA A 179 2.64 13.83 15.84
N SER A 180 1.53 14.57 16.03
CA SER A 180 0.39 14.54 15.10
C SER A 180 0.67 15.15 13.72
N ARG A 181 1.82 15.83 13.56
CA ARG A 181 2.24 16.41 12.27
C ARG A 181 3.11 15.46 11.44
N PHE A 182 3.55 14.34 12.01
CA PHE A 182 4.28 13.34 11.23
C PHE A 182 3.32 12.56 10.31
N PRO A 183 3.81 12.04 9.18
CA PRO A 183 3.01 11.24 8.26
C PRO A 183 2.33 10.06 8.95
N GLN A 184 3.09 9.31 9.74
CA GLN A 184 2.63 8.24 10.62
C GLN A 184 2.74 8.67 12.09
N THR A 185 1.84 8.14 12.91
CA THR A 185 1.85 8.38 14.36
C THR A 185 2.01 7.06 15.12
N THR A 186 2.33 7.15 16.40
CA THR A 186 2.45 6.00 17.30
C THR A 186 1.17 5.19 17.43
N PHE A 187 0.01 5.72 16.99
CA PHE A 187 -1.24 4.99 16.91
C PHE A 187 -1.13 3.70 16.08
N LEU A 188 -0.20 3.66 15.11
CA LEU A 188 0.12 2.46 14.33
C LEU A 188 0.45 1.25 15.23
N PHE A 189 1.10 1.48 16.38
CA PHE A 189 1.47 0.44 17.35
C PHE A 189 0.26 -0.13 18.10
N ALA A 190 -0.77 0.69 18.36
CA ALA A 190 -2.04 0.16 18.88
C ALA A 190 -2.72 -0.71 17.83
N ARG A 191 -2.80 -0.21 16.59
CA ARG A 191 -3.43 -0.90 15.46
C ARG A 191 -2.79 -2.25 15.17
N SER A 192 -1.46 -2.38 15.24
CA SER A 192 -0.79 -3.64 14.89
C SER A 192 -1.14 -4.80 15.80
N LEU A 193 -1.50 -4.55 17.06
CA LEU A 193 -1.91 -5.59 18.00
C LEU A 193 -3.18 -6.34 17.57
N LEU A 194 -3.99 -5.78 16.66
CA LEU A 194 -5.19 -6.46 16.14
C LEU A 194 -4.87 -7.72 15.33
N SER A 195 -3.65 -7.86 14.81
CA SER A 195 -3.18 -9.12 14.19
C SER A 195 -3.39 -10.32 15.13
N TYR A 196 -3.01 -10.18 16.40
CA TYR A 196 -3.20 -11.19 17.45
C TYR A 196 -4.66 -11.53 17.76
N TYR A 197 -5.56 -10.57 17.53
CA TYR A 197 -6.99 -10.81 17.66
C TYR A 197 -7.52 -11.60 16.47
N ASN A 198 -7.17 -11.16 15.26
CA ASN A 198 -7.64 -11.75 14.00
C ASN A 198 -7.07 -13.16 13.75
N GLY A 199 -6.04 -13.56 14.52
CA GLY A 199 -5.30 -14.80 14.25
C GLY A 199 -4.44 -14.67 13.00
N GLU A 200 -4.05 -13.45 12.64
CA GLU A 200 -3.14 -13.15 11.54
C GLU A 200 -1.72 -13.06 12.09
N GLY A 201 -0.75 -13.48 11.29
CA GLY A 201 0.67 -13.29 11.59
C GLY A 201 1.32 -14.51 12.20
N VAL A 202 2.62 -14.62 11.95
CA VAL A 202 3.42 -15.81 12.21
C VAL A 202 3.47 -16.16 13.70
N ILE A 203 3.44 -15.14 14.58
CA ILE A 203 3.46 -15.36 16.03
C ILE A 203 2.28 -16.23 16.48
N GLY A 204 1.07 -15.92 16.00
CA GLY A 204 -0.14 -16.67 16.34
C GLY A 204 -0.17 -18.03 15.67
N GLU A 205 0.13 -18.09 14.37
CA GLU A 205 0.09 -19.31 13.56
C GLU A 205 1.06 -20.38 14.08
N HIS A 206 2.25 -19.98 14.54
CA HIS A 206 3.27 -20.89 15.06
C HIS A 206 3.29 -20.98 16.59
N ASN A 207 2.30 -20.41 17.28
CA ASN A 207 2.21 -20.40 18.75
C ASN A 207 3.48 -19.87 19.44
N LEU A 208 4.15 -18.87 18.84
CA LEU A 208 5.38 -18.27 19.39
C LEU A 208 5.10 -17.42 20.64
N TYR A 209 3.88 -16.89 20.75
CA TYR A 209 3.36 -16.22 21.94
C TYR A 209 1.83 -16.34 22.00
N ASN A 210 1.25 -16.45 23.19
CA ASN A 210 -0.20 -16.62 23.37
C ASN A 210 -0.76 -15.60 24.37
N PHE A 211 -1.63 -14.71 23.87
CA PHE A 211 -2.43 -13.81 24.71
C PHE A 211 -3.69 -14.51 25.24
N SER A 212 -4.11 -14.16 26.45
CA SER A 212 -5.31 -14.73 27.05
C SER A 212 -6.60 -14.27 26.34
N PRO A 213 -7.71 -15.00 26.44
CA PRO A 213 -9.00 -14.56 25.90
C PRO A 213 -9.46 -13.19 26.45
N GLU A 214 -9.20 -12.91 27.73
CA GLU A 214 -9.54 -11.63 28.38
C GLU A 214 -8.74 -10.47 27.78
N TRP A 215 -7.47 -10.72 27.42
CA TRP A 215 -6.64 -9.76 26.71
C TRP A 215 -7.23 -9.44 25.32
N LYS A 216 -7.59 -10.48 24.54
CA LYS A 216 -8.18 -10.31 23.21
C LYS A 216 -9.51 -9.56 23.27
N GLN A 217 -10.36 -9.90 24.24
CA GLN A 217 -11.62 -9.20 24.46
C GLN A 217 -11.40 -7.73 24.85
N THR A 218 -10.39 -7.45 25.67
CA THR A 218 -10.03 -6.09 26.07
C THR A 218 -9.55 -5.26 24.87
N LEU A 219 -8.74 -5.85 24.00
CA LEU A 219 -8.28 -5.20 22.77
C LEU A 219 -9.45 -4.81 21.86
N LEU A 220 -10.34 -5.76 21.57
CA LEU A 220 -11.50 -5.52 20.71
C LEU A 220 -12.41 -4.44 21.30
N GLN A 221 -12.71 -4.52 22.60
CA GLN A 221 -13.53 -3.54 23.31
C GLN A 221 -12.91 -2.14 23.23
N TRP A 222 -11.59 -2.02 23.43
CA TRP A 222 -10.90 -0.73 23.38
C TRP A 222 -11.06 -0.07 22.00
N PHE A 223 -10.84 -0.82 20.91
CA PHE A 223 -11.05 -0.30 19.56
C PHE A 223 -12.51 0.06 19.33
N TYR A 224 -13.44 -0.81 19.73
CA TYR A 224 -14.86 -0.53 19.59
C TYR A 224 -15.21 0.81 20.23
N ASP A 225 -14.84 1.03 21.49
CA ASP A 225 -15.14 2.25 22.25
C ASP A 225 -14.44 3.50 21.68
N ASN A 226 -13.26 3.34 21.10
CA ASN A 226 -12.44 4.44 20.58
C ASN A 226 -12.73 4.84 19.14
N GLN A 227 -13.73 4.27 18.49
CA GLN A 227 -14.16 4.72 17.16
C GLN A 227 -14.78 6.13 17.22
N ASP A 228 -14.32 7.06 16.40
CA ASP A 228 -14.87 8.42 16.36
C ASP A 228 -16.23 8.46 15.64
N ARG A 229 -17.26 8.94 16.32
CA ARG A 229 -18.64 9.00 15.79
C ARG A 229 -18.86 9.97 14.63
N ARG A 230 -18.00 11.00 14.47
CA ARG A 230 -18.21 12.05 13.46
C ARG A 230 -17.64 11.64 12.12
N THR A 231 -16.51 10.96 12.15
CA THR A 231 -15.76 10.52 10.98
C THR A 231 -15.93 9.03 10.69
N GLY A 232 -16.37 8.25 11.69
CA GLY A 232 -16.34 6.80 11.66
C GLY A 232 -14.93 6.22 11.80
N PHE A 233 -13.89 7.04 11.88
CA PHE A 233 -12.49 6.58 11.84
C PHE A 233 -11.94 6.24 13.23
N TRP A 234 -10.84 5.51 13.21
CA TRP A 234 -9.89 5.43 14.31
C TRP A 234 -8.65 6.26 13.97
N GLY A 235 -7.90 6.65 14.99
CA GLY A 235 -6.69 7.41 14.78
C GLY A 235 -6.14 8.03 16.06
N PRO A 236 -5.02 8.76 15.93
CA PRO A 236 -4.40 9.45 17.05
C PRO A 236 -5.34 10.47 17.68
N ARG A 237 -5.41 10.47 19.01
CA ARG A 237 -6.20 11.42 19.80
C ARG A 237 -5.30 12.45 20.48
N SER A 238 -5.84 13.63 20.67
CA SER A 238 -5.18 14.69 21.42
C SER A 238 -5.04 14.29 22.87
N ARG A 239 -3.82 14.28 23.38
CA ARG A 239 -3.56 14.06 24.81
C ARG A 239 -4.28 15.07 25.71
N THR A 240 -4.60 16.27 25.21
CA THR A 240 -5.27 17.33 25.99
C THR A 240 -6.79 17.32 25.89
N SER A 241 -7.34 17.00 24.72
CA SER A 241 -8.79 17.11 24.47
C SER A 241 -9.49 15.77 24.26
N GLY A 242 -8.74 14.68 24.08
CA GLY A 242 -9.25 13.35 23.71
C GLY A 242 -9.87 13.29 22.30
N GLN A 243 -9.85 14.40 21.55
CA GLN A 243 -10.43 14.47 20.22
C GLN A 243 -9.50 13.85 19.18
N LEU A 244 -10.09 13.23 18.16
CA LEU A 244 -9.36 12.71 17.01
C LEU A 244 -8.60 13.85 16.33
N LEU A 245 -7.29 13.68 16.12
CA LEU A 245 -6.41 14.70 15.55
C LEU A 245 -6.27 14.60 14.03
N LYS A 246 -6.39 13.39 13.47
CA LYS A 246 -6.19 13.11 12.05
C LYS A 246 -7.24 12.13 11.55
N ARG A 247 -7.69 12.31 10.31
CA ARG A 247 -8.50 11.33 9.57
C ARG A 247 -7.57 10.23 9.06
N ASP A 248 -7.16 9.35 9.97
CA ASP A 248 -6.15 8.33 9.74
C ASP A 248 -6.70 7.13 8.98
N LEU A 249 -6.79 7.30 7.66
CA LEU A 249 -7.36 6.31 6.75
C LEU A 249 -6.55 5.01 6.76
N THR A 250 -5.23 5.10 6.75
CA THR A 250 -4.32 3.94 6.69
C THR A 250 -4.50 3.01 7.88
N ASN A 251 -4.55 3.57 9.09
CA ASN A 251 -4.78 2.77 10.29
C ASN A 251 -6.24 2.29 10.37
N THR A 252 -7.22 3.13 10.01
CA THR A 252 -8.64 2.76 9.97
C THR A 252 -8.91 1.56 9.04
N ALA A 253 -8.36 1.57 7.83
CA ALA A 253 -8.48 0.50 6.85
C ALA A 253 -7.90 -0.84 7.32
N SER A 254 -7.00 -0.79 8.30
CA SER A 254 -6.40 -1.99 8.89
C SER A 254 -7.16 -2.48 10.13
N ILE A 255 -7.94 -1.61 10.80
CA ILE A 255 -8.76 -1.94 11.97
C ILE A 255 -10.11 -2.51 11.54
N ILE A 256 -10.70 -1.94 10.49
CA ILE A 256 -12.06 -2.27 10.02
C ILE A 256 -12.29 -3.77 9.79
N LYS A 257 -11.27 -4.48 9.31
CA LYS A 257 -11.32 -5.92 9.01
C LYS A 257 -11.49 -6.81 10.25
N THR A 258 -11.25 -6.27 11.45
CA THR A 258 -11.55 -6.97 12.70
C THR A 258 -13.05 -6.93 13.02
N PHE A 259 -13.78 -5.94 12.49
CA PHE A 259 -15.21 -5.78 12.77
C PHE A 259 -16.10 -6.31 11.66
N ILE A 260 -15.62 -6.32 10.41
CA ILE A 260 -16.38 -6.78 9.24
C ILE A 260 -15.57 -7.66 8.30
N ASP A 261 -16.26 -8.62 7.69
CA ASP A 261 -15.69 -9.52 6.70
C ASP A 261 -15.52 -8.85 5.32
N ARG A 262 -14.90 -9.56 4.38
CA ARG A 262 -14.70 -9.10 3.00
C ARG A 262 -15.99 -8.95 2.17
N ASN A 263 -17.14 -9.32 2.72
CA ASN A 263 -18.46 -9.14 2.13
C ASN A 263 -19.23 -7.98 2.80
N GLY A 264 -18.56 -7.24 3.70
CA GLY A 264 -19.13 -6.13 4.46
C GLY A 264 -20.09 -6.57 5.58
N SER A 265 -20.08 -7.82 6.02
CA SER A 265 -20.93 -8.32 7.12
C SER A 265 -20.19 -8.23 8.45
N ASP A 266 -20.92 -7.92 9.54
CA ASP A 266 -20.32 -7.85 10.89
C ASP A 266 -19.81 -9.23 11.34
N ILE A 267 -18.55 -9.30 11.78
CA ILE A 267 -17.92 -10.52 12.31
C ILE A 267 -18.44 -10.81 13.73
N HIS A 268 -18.66 -9.76 14.53
CA HIS A 268 -19.03 -9.87 15.94
C HIS A 268 -20.40 -9.25 16.20
N GLN A 269 -21.38 -10.06 16.60
CA GLN A 269 -22.72 -9.56 16.93
C GLN A 269 -22.71 -8.53 18.09
N SER A 270 -21.82 -8.70 19.07
CA SER A 270 -21.68 -7.78 20.20
C SER A 270 -20.86 -6.53 19.88
N PHE A 271 -20.14 -6.53 18.76
CA PHE A 271 -19.26 -5.44 18.32
C PHE A 271 -19.46 -5.17 16.81
N PRO A 272 -20.67 -4.75 16.38
CA PRO A 272 -20.90 -4.45 14.97
C PRO A 272 -20.12 -3.20 14.55
N LEU A 273 -19.71 -3.11 13.29
CA LEU A 273 -19.05 -1.90 12.80
C LEU A 273 -20.01 -0.71 12.85
N ARG A 274 -19.64 0.34 13.60
CA ARG A 274 -20.44 1.57 13.71
C ARG A 274 -20.04 2.59 12.63
N TYR A 275 -20.94 3.53 12.36
CA TYR A 275 -20.66 4.73 11.56
C TYR A 275 -20.17 4.47 10.12
N ARG A 276 -20.65 3.40 9.47
CA ARG A 276 -20.25 2.99 8.12
C ARG A 276 -20.38 4.10 7.08
N LYS A 277 -21.47 4.88 7.14
CA LYS A 277 -21.74 5.99 6.20
C LYS A 277 -20.77 7.15 6.40
N GLU A 278 -20.50 7.52 7.64
CA GLU A 278 -19.53 8.56 8.00
C GLU A 278 -18.12 8.14 7.59
N MET A 279 -17.78 6.85 7.79
CA MET A 279 -16.50 6.28 7.39
C MET A 279 -16.31 6.34 5.87
N PHE A 280 -17.30 5.94 5.06
CA PHE A 280 -17.22 6.02 3.60
C PHE A 280 -16.97 7.47 3.14
N LYS A 281 -17.77 8.42 3.63
CA LYS A 281 -17.65 9.85 3.29
C LYS A 281 -16.31 10.42 3.71
N THR A 282 -15.82 10.04 4.89
CA THR A 282 -14.51 10.48 5.39
C THR A 282 -13.38 9.93 4.51
N ALA A 283 -13.47 8.67 4.07
CA ALA A 283 -12.51 8.10 3.13
C ALA A 283 -12.48 8.83 1.79
N LEU A 284 -13.64 9.11 1.19
CA LEU A 284 -13.71 9.94 -0.02
C LEU A 284 -13.08 11.32 0.19
N GLY A 285 -13.33 11.93 1.36
CA GLY A 285 -12.75 13.22 1.73
C GLY A 285 -11.22 13.20 1.89
N VAL A 286 -10.63 12.09 2.33
CA VAL A 286 -9.16 11.93 2.43
C VAL A 286 -8.57 11.57 1.07
N MET A 287 -9.20 10.69 0.30
CA MET A 287 -8.73 10.28 -1.02
C MET A 287 -8.86 11.39 -2.09
N SER A 288 -9.62 12.45 -1.79
CA SER A 288 -9.71 13.65 -2.63
C SER A 288 -8.70 14.75 -2.25
N GLU A 289 -7.81 14.49 -1.28
CA GLU A 289 -6.67 15.37 -1.00
C GLU A 289 -5.79 15.50 -2.26
N PRO A 290 -5.21 16.69 -2.52
CA PRO A 290 -4.42 16.92 -3.72
C PRO A 290 -3.19 16.01 -3.78
N ILE A 291 -2.76 15.71 -5.00
CA ILE A 291 -1.51 15.00 -5.25
C ILE A 291 -0.34 15.87 -4.74
N PRO A 292 0.66 15.30 -4.03
CA PRO A 292 1.83 16.03 -3.57
C PRO A 292 2.67 16.62 -4.71
N SER A 293 3.51 17.61 -4.38
CA SER A 293 4.54 18.11 -5.30
C SER A 293 5.56 17.01 -5.62
N ASP A 294 6.15 17.04 -6.81
CA ASP A 294 7.17 16.06 -7.22
C ASP A 294 8.43 16.08 -6.32
N GLU A 295 8.66 17.16 -5.57
CA GLU A 295 9.80 17.32 -4.65
C GLU A 295 9.57 16.71 -3.26
N ASP A 296 8.32 16.42 -2.87
CA ASP A 296 7.92 16.05 -1.51
C ASP A 296 7.77 14.51 -1.35
N LEU A 297 8.90 13.79 -1.35
CA LEU A 297 8.91 12.32 -1.34
C LEU A 297 8.21 11.68 -0.12
N ASP A 298 8.28 12.31 1.05
CA ASP A 298 7.60 11.84 2.27
C ASP A 298 6.08 12.02 2.18
N GLU A 299 5.61 13.12 1.58
CA GLU A 299 4.19 13.32 1.29
C GLU A 299 3.68 12.33 0.22
N TRP A 300 4.48 12.04 -0.81
CA TRP A 300 4.16 11.03 -1.82
C TRP A 300 3.98 9.64 -1.23
N HIS A 301 4.88 9.26 -0.32
CA HIS A 301 4.78 8.00 0.40
C HIS A 301 3.48 7.93 1.22
N GLU A 302 3.14 8.96 1.98
CA GLU A 302 1.89 9.01 2.74
C GLU A 302 0.66 8.96 1.81
N TRP A 303 0.69 9.72 0.72
CA TRP A 303 -0.40 9.79 -0.25
C TRP A 303 -0.66 8.43 -0.90
N SER A 304 0.38 7.73 -1.37
CA SER A 304 0.22 6.41 -1.99
C SER A 304 -0.36 5.40 -1.00
N LEU A 305 0.10 5.41 0.26
CA LEU A 305 -0.45 4.54 1.31
C LEU A 305 -1.92 4.83 1.60
N LYS A 306 -2.30 6.11 1.72
CA LYS A 306 -3.70 6.53 1.91
C LYS A 306 -4.57 6.08 0.75
N MET A 307 -4.12 6.26 -0.48
CA MET A 307 -4.90 5.87 -1.66
C MET A 307 -5.08 4.36 -1.71
N GLY A 308 -3.99 3.59 -1.62
CA GLY A 308 -4.07 2.13 -1.63
C GLY A 308 -4.98 1.58 -0.53
N LYS A 309 -4.78 2.01 0.73
CA LYS A 309 -5.62 1.57 1.85
C LYS A 309 -7.06 2.05 1.74
N GLY A 310 -7.28 3.21 1.15
CA GLY A 310 -8.61 3.80 0.96
C GLY A 310 -9.41 2.99 -0.04
N ILE A 311 -8.79 2.62 -1.15
CA ILE A 311 -9.34 1.72 -2.16
C ILE A 311 -9.78 0.41 -1.51
N ILE A 312 -8.86 -0.27 -0.82
CA ILE A 312 -9.12 -1.54 -0.14
C ILE A 312 -10.30 -1.40 0.82
N MET A 313 -10.30 -0.34 1.63
CA MET A 313 -11.36 -0.11 2.61
C MET A 313 -12.73 0.11 1.95
N LEU A 314 -12.77 0.91 0.88
CA LEU A 314 -14.02 1.17 0.16
C LEU A 314 -14.52 -0.09 -0.55
N THR A 315 -13.67 -0.78 -1.31
CA THR A 315 -14.09 -1.87 -2.21
C THR A 315 -14.26 -3.24 -1.54
N ARG A 316 -13.53 -3.52 -0.45
CA ARG A 316 -13.68 -4.79 0.29
C ARG A 316 -14.71 -4.73 1.40
N TYR A 317 -14.82 -3.59 2.06
CA TYR A 317 -15.46 -3.55 3.38
C TYR A 317 -16.73 -2.68 3.40
N LEU A 318 -16.72 -1.56 2.69
CA LEU A 318 -17.81 -0.58 2.77
C LEU A 318 -18.70 -0.53 1.51
N TRP A 319 -18.32 -1.19 0.41
CA TRP A 319 -18.96 -1.05 -0.90
C TRP A 319 -20.46 -1.40 -0.89
N LYS A 320 -20.81 -2.48 -0.18
CA LYS A 320 -22.17 -3.03 -0.10
C LYS A 320 -23.20 -2.03 0.40
N ASP A 321 -22.82 -1.19 1.37
CA ASP A 321 -23.74 -0.25 2.04
C ASP A 321 -23.64 1.18 1.46
N ALA A 322 -22.80 1.38 0.43
CA ALA A 322 -22.54 2.68 -0.16
C ALA A 322 -23.70 3.13 -1.07
N SER A 323 -23.96 4.44 -1.09
CA SER A 323 -24.91 5.01 -2.05
C SER A 323 -24.31 5.05 -3.46
N GLU A 324 -25.15 5.06 -4.50
CA GLU A 324 -24.67 5.12 -5.89
C GLU A 324 -23.86 6.40 -6.18
N ASP A 325 -24.20 7.53 -5.55
CA ASP A 325 -23.41 8.77 -5.64
C ASP A 325 -22.03 8.62 -4.99
N ASP A 326 -21.95 7.95 -3.84
CA ASP A 326 -20.68 7.67 -3.17
C ASP A 326 -19.81 6.69 -4.00
N LYS A 327 -20.42 5.66 -4.60
CA LYS A 327 -19.73 4.72 -5.51
C LYS A 327 -19.20 5.41 -6.76
N ALA A 328 -19.99 6.32 -7.36
CA ALA A 328 -19.56 7.09 -8.52
C ALA A 328 -18.34 8.00 -8.19
N LYS A 329 -18.37 8.66 -7.02
CA LYS A 329 -17.22 9.45 -6.53
C LYS A 329 -16.00 8.58 -6.26
N ALA A 330 -16.18 7.42 -5.63
CA ALA A 330 -15.11 6.46 -5.41
C ALA A 330 -14.48 6.03 -6.74
N LYS A 331 -15.30 5.67 -7.74
CA LYS A 331 -14.85 5.28 -9.07
C LYS A 331 -13.95 6.36 -9.70
N ALA A 332 -14.38 7.62 -9.69
CA ALA A 332 -13.60 8.72 -10.25
C ALA A 332 -12.24 8.91 -9.55
N LEU A 333 -12.20 8.78 -8.21
CA LEU A 333 -10.94 8.85 -7.45
C LEU A 333 -10.01 7.66 -7.74
N ILE A 334 -10.58 6.47 -7.92
CA ILE A 334 -9.84 5.24 -8.28
C ILE A 334 -9.27 5.35 -9.69
N GLU A 335 -10.03 5.84 -10.65
CA GLU A 335 -9.55 6.13 -12.02
C GLU A 335 -8.37 7.11 -12.00
N GLY A 336 -8.47 8.18 -11.20
CA GLY A 336 -7.38 9.13 -11.00
C GLY A 336 -6.14 8.47 -10.40
N PHE A 337 -6.31 7.63 -9.39
CA PHE A 337 -5.22 6.90 -8.76
C PHE A 337 -4.50 5.94 -9.73
N VAL A 338 -5.25 5.16 -10.52
CA VAL A 338 -4.66 4.25 -11.51
C VAL A 338 -3.78 5.00 -12.51
N LYS A 339 -4.26 6.15 -13.02
CA LYS A 339 -3.47 7.00 -13.92
C LYS A 339 -2.17 7.45 -13.26
N VAL A 340 -2.25 7.96 -12.03
CA VAL A 340 -1.06 8.38 -11.27
C VAL A 340 -0.11 7.20 -11.01
N ALA A 341 -0.63 6.02 -10.68
CA ALA A 341 0.18 4.82 -10.46
C ALA A 341 1.03 4.49 -11.69
N PHE A 342 0.42 4.49 -12.88
CA PHE A 342 1.16 4.26 -14.12
C PHE A 342 2.06 5.42 -14.54
N GLU A 343 1.65 6.67 -14.32
CA GLU A 343 2.46 7.84 -14.71
C GLU A 343 3.70 8.06 -13.85
N LYS A 344 3.59 7.77 -12.54
CA LYS A 344 4.61 8.13 -11.56
C LYS A 344 5.41 6.93 -11.05
N TYR A 345 4.83 5.74 -10.99
CA TYR A 345 5.44 4.57 -10.36
C TYR A 345 5.78 3.44 -11.33
N TYR A 346 5.19 3.39 -12.53
CA TYR A 346 5.48 2.32 -13.49
C TYR A 346 6.80 2.56 -14.21
N VAL A 347 7.75 1.64 -14.05
CA VAL A 347 9.06 1.67 -14.70
C VAL A 347 8.97 0.88 -16.00
N ALA A 348 8.63 1.57 -17.09
CA ALA A 348 8.32 0.93 -18.37
C ALA A 348 9.43 0.02 -18.93
N GLY A 349 10.71 0.37 -18.69
CA GLY A 349 11.85 -0.44 -19.12
C GLY A 349 12.00 -1.77 -18.37
N GLU A 350 11.43 -1.87 -17.17
CA GLU A 350 11.43 -3.08 -16.34
C GLU A 350 10.06 -3.79 -16.34
N GLY A 351 9.00 -3.06 -16.68
CA GLY A 351 7.64 -3.57 -16.71
C GLY A 351 7.03 -3.84 -15.33
N ALA A 352 7.50 -3.13 -14.30
CA ALA A 352 7.10 -3.28 -12.91
C ALA A 352 6.99 -1.91 -12.21
N PHE A 353 6.61 -1.87 -10.94
CA PHE A 353 6.37 -0.62 -10.21
C PHE A 353 7.45 -0.33 -9.16
N SER A 354 7.85 0.93 -9.06
CA SER A 354 8.70 1.44 -7.99
C SER A 354 7.88 1.79 -6.75
N TYR A 355 8.54 1.87 -5.59
CA TYR A 355 7.90 2.28 -4.34
C TYR A 355 7.73 3.80 -4.24
N TYR A 356 8.71 4.55 -4.76
CA TYR A 356 8.68 6.01 -4.83
C TYR A 356 8.50 6.48 -6.28
N PRO A 357 7.85 7.64 -6.49
CA PRO A 357 7.66 8.18 -7.83
C PRO A 357 9.00 8.48 -8.53
N ALA A 358 8.99 8.42 -9.86
CA ALA A 358 10.13 8.75 -10.73
C ALA A 358 11.44 8.01 -10.38
N SER A 359 11.33 6.77 -9.86
CA SER A 359 12.50 5.93 -9.62
C SER A 359 12.96 5.27 -10.92
N GLU A 360 14.27 5.10 -11.09
CA GLU A 360 14.84 4.46 -12.28
C GLU A 360 14.59 2.94 -12.31
N HIS A 361 14.39 2.34 -11.14
CA HIS A 361 14.20 0.90 -10.95
C HIS A 361 12.92 0.58 -10.20
N ALA A 362 12.29 -0.53 -10.54
CA ALA A 362 11.15 -1.05 -9.80
C ALA A 362 11.60 -1.71 -8.49
N THR A 363 10.68 -1.83 -7.54
CA THR A 363 10.95 -2.43 -6.23
C THR A 363 9.86 -3.42 -5.84
N LEU A 364 10.20 -4.35 -4.94
CA LEU A 364 9.24 -5.34 -4.45
C LEU A 364 8.03 -4.69 -3.80
N ASP A 365 8.25 -3.72 -2.90
CA ASP A 365 7.15 -3.00 -2.22
C ASP A 365 6.27 -2.23 -3.21
N GLY A 366 6.85 -1.61 -4.24
CA GLY A 366 6.10 -0.93 -5.28
C GLY A 366 5.23 -1.90 -6.06
N THR A 367 5.83 -2.97 -6.57
CA THR A 367 5.16 -3.97 -7.42
C THR A 367 4.10 -4.76 -6.66
N GLY A 368 4.47 -5.34 -5.52
CA GLY A 368 3.54 -6.10 -4.67
C GLY A 368 2.40 -5.23 -4.13
N GLY A 369 2.68 -3.97 -3.79
CA GLY A 369 1.65 -2.99 -3.40
C GLY A 369 0.64 -2.75 -4.52
N LYS A 370 1.09 -2.42 -5.73
CA LYS A 370 0.19 -2.15 -6.87
C LYS A 370 -0.62 -3.36 -7.31
N ILE A 371 -0.04 -4.56 -7.28
CA ILE A 371 -0.78 -5.79 -7.57
C ILE A 371 -1.97 -5.96 -6.62
N ASN A 372 -1.77 -5.76 -5.32
CA ASN A 372 -2.84 -5.86 -4.33
C ASN A 372 -3.92 -4.80 -4.58
N GLU A 373 -3.52 -3.56 -4.83
CA GLU A 373 -4.46 -2.47 -5.12
C GLU A 373 -5.29 -2.74 -6.38
N PHE A 374 -4.66 -3.23 -7.46
CA PHE A 374 -5.34 -3.58 -8.71
C PHE A 374 -6.27 -4.78 -8.58
N THR A 375 -5.89 -5.77 -7.76
CA THR A 375 -6.75 -6.90 -7.41
C THR A 375 -8.05 -6.41 -6.75
N ASP A 376 -7.96 -5.41 -5.87
CA ASP A 376 -9.10 -4.91 -5.10
C ASP A 376 -10.06 -4.00 -5.83
N ILE A 377 -9.66 -3.50 -6.99
CA ILE A 377 -10.53 -2.77 -7.93
C ILE A 377 -11.02 -3.68 -9.06
N GLY A 378 -10.65 -4.96 -9.04
CA GLY A 378 -11.13 -5.97 -9.98
C GLY A 378 -10.37 -6.05 -11.30
N PHE A 379 -9.14 -5.55 -11.41
CA PHE A 379 -8.38 -5.66 -12.68
C PHE A 379 -8.23 -7.10 -13.18
N PHE A 380 -8.07 -8.03 -12.24
CA PHE A 380 -7.78 -9.44 -12.53
C PHE A 380 -8.96 -10.38 -12.28
N SER A 381 -10.16 -9.87 -11.97
CA SER A 381 -11.30 -10.70 -11.59
C SER A 381 -12.61 -10.14 -12.14
N ALA A 382 -13.22 -10.86 -13.09
CA ALA A 382 -14.53 -10.51 -13.63
C ALA A 382 -15.63 -10.52 -12.56
N GLU A 383 -15.56 -11.44 -11.60
CA GLU A 383 -16.46 -11.47 -10.44
C GLU A 383 -16.36 -10.17 -9.63
N LYS A 384 -15.14 -9.74 -9.32
CA LYS A 384 -14.92 -8.48 -8.58
C LYS A 384 -15.33 -7.26 -9.40
N GLN A 385 -15.07 -7.25 -10.71
CA GLN A 385 -15.59 -6.17 -11.58
C GLN A 385 -17.10 -6.12 -11.55
N LYS A 386 -17.79 -7.26 -11.61
CA LYS A 386 -19.25 -7.32 -11.54
C LYS A 386 -19.79 -6.81 -10.21
N GLU A 387 -19.15 -7.18 -9.10
CA GLU A 387 -19.50 -6.70 -7.76
C GLU A 387 -19.35 -5.19 -7.63
N LEU A 388 -18.25 -4.62 -8.14
CA LEU A 388 -17.93 -3.22 -7.96
C LEU A 388 -18.60 -2.31 -9.00
N TRP A 389 -18.57 -2.72 -10.26
CA TRP A 389 -18.85 -1.88 -11.42
C TRP A 389 -20.11 -2.28 -12.18
N GLY A 390 -20.77 -3.36 -11.76
CA GLY A 390 -21.94 -3.93 -12.43
C GLY A 390 -21.58 -4.90 -13.54
N ASN A 391 -22.60 -5.56 -14.11
CA ASN A 391 -22.40 -6.58 -15.12
C ASN A 391 -21.91 -5.96 -16.46
N PRO A 392 -20.76 -6.39 -16.99
CA PRO A 392 -20.27 -5.94 -18.30
C PRO A 392 -21.30 -6.12 -19.43
N GLU A 393 -22.04 -7.24 -19.45
CA GLU A 393 -23.02 -7.53 -20.49
C GLU A 393 -24.19 -6.53 -20.52
N GLU A 394 -24.50 -5.92 -19.38
CA GLU A 394 -25.60 -4.96 -19.24
C GLU A 394 -25.17 -3.52 -19.54
N SER A 395 -23.88 -3.22 -19.42
CA SER A 395 -23.33 -1.86 -19.51
C SER A 395 -22.51 -1.60 -20.77
N ILE A 396 -22.10 -2.64 -21.49
CA ILE A 396 -21.31 -2.53 -22.72
C ILE A 396 -22.17 -2.00 -23.89
N ILE A 397 -21.60 -1.08 -24.66
CA ILE A 397 -22.22 -0.58 -25.89
C ILE A 397 -21.85 -1.51 -27.04
N ASP A 398 -22.85 -2.22 -27.57
CA ASP A 398 -22.69 -3.08 -28.75
C ASP A 398 -22.82 -2.24 -30.03
N LEU A 399 -21.70 -2.06 -30.73
CA LEU A 399 -21.62 -1.37 -32.01
C LEU A 399 -22.05 -2.25 -33.20
N GLY A 400 -22.41 -3.51 -32.93
CA GLY A 400 -22.93 -4.46 -33.89
C GLY A 400 -21.85 -5.16 -34.72
N VAL A 401 -22.30 -5.73 -35.85
CA VAL A 401 -21.46 -6.49 -36.79
C VAL A 401 -21.16 -5.64 -38.02
N CYS A 402 -19.89 -5.35 -38.24
CA CYS A 402 -19.38 -4.64 -39.41
C CYS A 402 -18.92 -5.66 -40.46
N ASN A 403 -19.77 -5.89 -41.47
CA ASN A 403 -19.47 -6.77 -42.59
C ASN A 403 -18.65 -6.03 -43.64
N VAL A 404 -17.36 -6.33 -43.76
CA VAL A 404 -16.43 -5.62 -44.64
C VAL A 404 -15.54 -6.58 -45.42
N SER A 405 -15.24 -6.24 -46.66
CA SER A 405 -14.22 -6.95 -47.45
C SER A 405 -12.80 -6.48 -47.10
N ILE A 406 -12.66 -5.19 -46.75
CA ILE A 406 -11.44 -4.52 -46.29
C ILE A 406 -11.84 -3.51 -45.20
N LEU A 407 -11.14 -3.54 -44.07
CA LEU A 407 -11.26 -2.56 -42.99
C LEU A 407 -10.67 -1.22 -43.41
N THR A 408 -11.44 -0.16 -43.21
CA THR A 408 -11.03 1.24 -43.40
C THR A 408 -10.90 1.96 -42.05
N GLU A 409 -10.27 3.13 -42.04
CA GLU A 409 -10.18 3.98 -40.84
C GLU A 409 -11.56 4.28 -40.27
N ASN A 410 -12.55 4.57 -41.12
CA ASN A 410 -13.92 4.85 -40.69
C ASN A 410 -14.58 3.65 -39.98
N ASN A 411 -14.23 2.42 -40.35
CA ASN A 411 -14.77 1.24 -39.67
C ASN A 411 -14.15 1.08 -38.28
N PHE A 412 -12.85 1.32 -38.16
CA PHE A 412 -12.14 1.18 -36.89
C PHE A 412 -12.42 2.35 -35.94
N ALA A 413 -12.61 3.55 -36.50
CA ALA A 413 -13.03 4.76 -35.80
C ALA A 413 -14.31 4.58 -34.97
N LEU A 414 -15.17 3.61 -35.33
CA LEU A 414 -16.37 3.28 -34.57
C LEU A 414 -16.08 2.88 -33.12
N ILE A 415 -14.91 2.30 -32.83
CA ILE A 415 -14.50 1.93 -31.48
C ILE A 415 -13.35 2.78 -30.94
N THR A 416 -12.51 3.36 -31.80
CA THR A 416 -11.32 4.12 -31.36
C THR A 416 -11.58 5.60 -31.07
N ASN A 417 -12.68 6.18 -31.56
CA ASN A 417 -13.00 7.61 -31.36
C ASN A 417 -13.64 7.91 -29.99
N HIS A 418 -13.62 6.95 -29.07
CA HIS A 418 -14.17 7.10 -27.73
C HIS A 418 -13.05 7.45 -26.73
N PRO A 419 -13.07 8.63 -26.11
CA PRO A 419 -11.99 9.10 -25.23
C PRO A 419 -11.83 8.27 -23.96
N GLU A 420 -12.86 7.53 -23.54
CA GLU A 420 -12.80 6.62 -22.41
C GLU A 420 -12.13 5.29 -22.71
N VAL A 421 -11.91 4.95 -24.00
CA VAL A 421 -11.25 3.71 -24.40
C VAL A 421 -9.73 3.89 -24.26
N ASN A 422 -9.18 3.22 -23.25
CA ASN A 422 -7.75 3.16 -22.96
C ASN A 422 -7.02 2.14 -23.84
N SER A 423 -7.60 0.94 -23.98
CA SER A 423 -7.01 -0.19 -24.71
C SER A 423 -8.08 -0.95 -25.48
N LEU A 424 -7.66 -1.68 -26.51
CA LEU A 424 -8.49 -2.58 -27.30
C LEU A 424 -7.92 -3.99 -27.17
N ARG A 425 -8.76 -4.97 -26.83
CA ARG A 425 -8.39 -6.39 -26.89
C ARG A 425 -9.08 -7.07 -28.06
N PHE A 426 -8.34 -7.94 -28.74
CA PHE A 426 -8.79 -8.63 -29.94
C PHE A 426 -8.94 -10.13 -29.66
N TYR A 427 -10.09 -10.68 -30.06
CA TYR A 427 -10.49 -12.07 -29.83
C TYR A 427 -10.96 -12.71 -31.14
N ASP A 428 -10.75 -14.01 -31.30
CA ASP A 428 -11.24 -14.74 -32.48
C ASP A 428 -12.77 -14.92 -32.44
N THR A 429 -13.33 -15.10 -31.25
CA THR A 429 -14.75 -15.26 -30.99
C THR A 429 -15.22 -14.27 -29.93
N ILE A 430 -16.53 -14.20 -29.70
CA ILE A 430 -17.05 -13.44 -28.55
C ILE A 430 -16.52 -14.11 -27.28
N PRO A 431 -15.80 -13.37 -26.41
CA PRO A 431 -15.26 -13.95 -25.18
C PRO A 431 -16.37 -14.23 -24.17
N ASP A 432 -16.07 -15.08 -23.19
CA ASP A 432 -16.88 -15.19 -21.97
C ASP A 432 -16.70 -13.92 -21.13
N PHE A 433 -17.78 -13.24 -20.77
CA PHE A 433 -17.69 -12.04 -19.92
C PHE A 433 -17.31 -12.38 -18.47
N GLY A 434 -17.36 -13.65 -18.08
CA GLY A 434 -16.75 -14.17 -16.85
C GLY A 434 -15.22 -14.32 -16.93
N ASP A 435 -14.63 -14.29 -18.13
CA ASP A 435 -13.19 -14.37 -18.36
C ASP A 435 -12.77 -13.59 -19.63
N LEU A 436 -12.45 -12.31 -19.42
CA LEU A 436 -12.00 -11.41 -20.49
C LEU A 436 -10.49 -11.46 -20.75
N THR A 437 -9.78 -12.38 -20.10
CA THR A 437 -8.33 -12.59 -20.27
C THR A 437 -8.01 -13.77 -21.20
N SER A 438 -8.90 -14.76 -21.28
CA SER A 438 -8.76 -15.89 -22.20
C SER A 438 -9.05 -15.53 -23.65
N GLY A 439 -8.31 -16.16 -24.57
CA GLY A 439 -8.54 -16.06 -26.02
C GLY A 439 -8.20 -14.70 -26.64
N VAL A 440 -7.50 -13.82 -25.91
CA VAL A 440 -6.95 -12.59 -26.45
C VAL A 440 -5.73 -12.92 -27.31
N PHE A 441 -5.69 -12.44 -28.56
CA PHE A 441 -4.50 -12.63 -29.41
C PHE A 441 -3.68 -11.35 -29.63
N ALA A 442 -4.28 -10.18 -29.35
CA ALA A 442 -3.60 -8.90 -29.44
C ALA A 442 -4.23 -7.84 -28.53
N VAL A 443 -3.41 -6.87 -28.15
CA VAL A 443 -3.84 -5.61 -27.53
C VAL A 443 -3.29 -4.43 -28.33
N ALA A 444 -4.13 -3.41 -28.53
CA ALA A 444 -3.72 -2.15 -29.14
C ALA A 444 -4.15 -0.96 -28.30
N TYR A 445 -3.31 0.08 -28.26
CA TYR A 445 -3.64 1.35 -27.63
C TYR A 445 -4.08 2.34 -28.72
N PRO A 446 -5.38 2.69 -28.80
CA PRO A 446 -5.88 3.57 -29.85
C PRO A 446 -5.38 5.01 -29.69
N GLN A 447 -4.96 5.37 -28.48
CA GLN A 447 -4.36 6.65 -28.12
C GLN A 447 -3.14 6.36 -27.24
N LYS A 448 -2.17 7.28 -27.23
CA LYS A 448 -1.02 7.17 -26.33
C LYS A 448 -1.53 7.20 -24.89
N SER A 449 -1.34 6.09 -24.17
CA SER A 449 -1.74 5.96 -22.77
C SER A 449 -0.55 5.57 -21.90
N SER A 450 -0.52 6.11 -20.68
CA SER A 450 0.36 5.65 -19.60
C SER A 450 -0.16 4.36 -18.98
N VAL A 451 -1.49 4.18 -18.92
CA VAL A 451 -2.14 3.04 -18.27
C VAL A 451 -2.09 1.82 -19.18
N ARG A 452 -1.35 0.79 -18.74
CA ARG A 452 -1.19 -0.45 -19.50
C ARG A 452 -2.34 -1.42 -19.23
N ASP A 453 -2.74 -2.13 -20.27
CA ASP A 453 -3.71 -3.22 -20.19
C ASP A 453 -3.13 -4.41 -19.40
N ILE A 454 -3.96 -5.16 -18.67
CA ILE A 454 -3.52 -6.32 -17.90
C ILE A 454 -2.81 -7.37 -18.74
N MET A 455 -3.19 -7.52 -20.01
CA MET A 455 -2.54 -8.45 -20.94
C MET A 455 -1.12 -7.99 -21.35
N ASP A 456 -0.82 -6.70 -21.21
CA ASP A 456 0.48 -6.09 -21.53
C ASP A 456 1.42 -6.14 -20.32
N PHE A 457 1.00 -5.61 -19.17
CA PHE A 457 1.91 -5.47 -18.03
C PHE A 457 2.05 -6.73 -17.18
N THR A 458 1.06 -7.63 -17.15
CA THR A 458 1.12 -8.84 -16.30
C THR A 458 2.28 -9.78 -16.67
N PRO A 459 2.50 -10.14 -17.95
CA PRO A 459 3.65 -10.96 -18.33
C PRO A 459 4.99 -10.28 -18.01
N LYS A 460 5.08 -8.95 -18.21
CA LYS A 460 6.28 -8.16 -17.90
C LYS A 460 6.59 -8.16 -16.40
N MET A 461 5.58 -7.97 -15.54
CA MET A 461 5.75 -8.05 -14.08
C MET A 461 6.20 -9.45 -13.64
N LYS A 462 5.63 -10.53 -14.21
CA LYS A 462 6.09 -11.90 -13.93
C LYS A 462 7.55 -12.09 -14.32
N HIS A 463 7.95 -11.58 -15.49
CA HIS A 463 9.34 -11.61 -15.93
C HIS A 463 10.26 -10.85 -14.97
N TRP A 464 9.87 -9.64 -14.56
CA TRP A 464 10.62 -8.85 -13.59
C TRP A 464 10.77 -9.56 -12.25
N LEU A 465 9.69 -10.13 -11.70
CA LEU A 465 9.75 -10.91 -10.45
C LEU A 465 10.73 -12.07 -10.58
N ASN A 466 10.74 -12.78 -11.71
CA ASN A 466 11.65 -13.90 -11.93
C ASN A 466 13.13 -13.48 -12.06
N THR A 467 13.39 -12.25 -12.51
CA THR A 467 14.76 -11.79 -12.85
C THR A 467 15.36 -10.82 -11.84
N THR A 468 14.55 -10.17 -11.00
CA THR A 468 15.03 -9.22 -9.98
C THR A 468 15.88 -9.91 -8.92
N SER A 469 16.94 -9.23 -8.48
CA SER A 469 17.83 -9.66 -7.40
C SER A 469 17.29 -9.35 -6.00
N GLN A 470 16.17 -8.63 -5.88
CA GLN A 470 15.54 -8.32 -4.60
C GLN A 470 14.86 -9.58 -4.03
N SER A 471 15.02 -9.83 -2.73
CA SER A 471 14.33 -10.93 -2.02
C SER A 471 13.25 -10.44 -1.04
N ILE A 472 13.51 -9.37 -0.30
CA ILE A 472 12.60 -8.79 0.69
C ILE A 472 12.49 -7.26 0.53
N GLY A 473 11.27 -6.73 0.66
CA GLY A 473 10.97 -5.31 0.84
C GLY A 473 10.68 -4.95 2.30
N ASN A 474 10.24 -3.72 2.54
CA ASN A 474 9.77 -3.29 3.86
C ASN A 474 8.46 -3.96 4.26
N TRP A 475 7.62 -4.36 3.29
CA TRP A 475 6.25 -4.82 3.54
C TRP A 475 5.88 -6.13 2.82
N VAL A 476 6.65 -6.53 1.80
CA VAL A 476 6.36 -7.74 1.01
C VAL A 476 7.64 -8.53 0.71
N SER A 477 7.51 -9.85 0.54
CA SER A 477 8.57 -10.71 0.01
C SER A 477 8.36 -10.98 -1.49
N LYS A 478 9.44 -11.34 -2.18
CA LYS A 478 9.40 -11.76 -3.58
C LYS A 478 8.52 -12.99 -3.76
N GLU A 479 8.62 -13.95 -2.84
CA GLU A 479 7.92 -15.22 -2.84
C GLU A 479 6.40 -15.02 -2.74
N ALA A 480 5.94 -14.24 -1.76
CA ALA A 480 4.51 -13.94 -1.59
C ALA A 480 3.92 -13.21 -2.80
N THR A 481 4.71 -12.31 -3.40
CA THR A 481 4.30 -11.57 -4.61
C THR A 481 4.24 -12.50 -5.83
N ALA A 482 5.24 -13.36 -6.01
CA ALA A 482 5.28 -14.34 -7.10
C ALA A 482 4.14 -15.36 -7.01
N GLN A 483 3.83 -15.86 -5.81
CA GLN A 483 2.70 -16.77 -5.60
C GLN A 483 1.38 -16.12 -6.05
N SER A 484 1.15 -14.88 -5.63
CA SER A 484 -0.06 -14.11 -6.00
C SER A 484 -0.16 -13.84 -7.51
N MET A 485 0.98 -13.67 -8.18
CA MET A 485 1.02 -13.45 -9.64
C MET A 485 0.87 -14.75 -10.44
N ASN A 486 1.36 -15.88 -9.91
CA ASN A 486 1.29 -17.16 -10.58
C ASN A 486 -0.13 -17.73 -10.64
N THR A 487 -1.05 -17.28 -9.78
CA THR A 487 -2.48 -17.62 -9.89
C THR A 487 -3.19 -16.91 -11.04
N LEU A 488 -2.56 -15.91 -11.67
CA LEU A 488 -3.13 -15.21 -12.81
C LEU A 488 -2.77 -15.95 -14.11
N GLU A 489 -3.74 -16.57 -14.75
CA GLU A 489 -3.56 -17.29 -16.03
C GLU A 489 -3.58 -16.35 -17.24
N ILE A 490 -2.73 -15.32 -17.22
CA ILE A 490 -2.59 -14.34 -18.32
C ILE A 490 -1.37 -14.69 -19.17
N GLU A 491 -1.63 -14.98 -20.46
CA GLU A 491 -0.63 -15.27 -21.49
C GLU A 491 -0.07 -13.99 -22.13
N GLU A 492 1.14 -14.11 -22.72
CA GLU A 492 1.74 -13.05 -23.51
C GLU A 492 1.05 -12.92 -24.88
N VAL A 493 0.72 -11.69 -25.28
CA VAL A 493 0.00 -11.39 -26.52
C VAL A 493 0.71 -10.30 -27.32
N LEU A 494 0.34 -10.13 -28.59
CA LEU A 494 0.90 -9.08 -29.43
C LEU A 494 0.46 -7.69 -28.93
N ILE A 495 1.42 -6.82 -28.65
CA ILE A 495 1.16 -5.44 -28.16
C ILE A 495 1.45 -4.43 -29.27
N TYR A 496 0.46 -3.57 -29.55
CA TYR A 496 0.57 -2.45 -30.50
C TYR A 496 0.48 -1.11 -29.73
N GLU A 497 1.63 -0.59 -29.32
CA GLU A 497 1.73 0.63 -28.48
C GLU A 497 1.26 1.91 -29.17
N ASP A 498 1.52 2.05 -30.47
CA ASP A 498 1.14 3.22 -31.28
C ASP A 498 -0.12 2.95 -32.13
N GLY A 499 -0.98 2.08 -31.63
CA GLY A 499 -2.15 1.58 -32.35
C GLY A 499 -1.81 0.50 -33.38
N ILE A 500 -2.85 -0.20 -33.85
CA ILE A 500 -2.72 -1.29 -34.82
C ILE A 500 -2.94 -0.77 -36.24
N SER A 501 -2.03 -1.14 -37.17
CA SER A 501 -2.15 -0.70 -38.56
C SER A 501 -3.36 -1.34 -39.27
N LEU A 502 -4.00 -0.61 -40.18
CA LEU A 502 -5.07 -1.17 -41.03
C LEU A 502 -4.60 -2.41 -41.80
N LYS A 503 -3.34 -2.44 -42.22
CA LYS A 503 -2.77 -3.59 -42.94
C LYS A 503 -2.84 -4.84 -42.07
N THR A 504 -2.34 -4.75 -40.83
CA THR A 504 -2.35 -5.84 -39.85
C THR A 504 -3.77 -6.27 -39.51
N MET A 505 -4.69 -5.32 -39.28
CA MET A 505 -6.10 -5.66 -39.02
C MET A 505 -6.76 -6.35 -40.20
N ASN A 506 -6.46 -5.93 -41.43
CA ASN A 506 -6.94 -6.61 -42.62
C ASN A 506 -6.33 -8.02 -42.74
N GLU A 507 -5.05 -8.21 -42.41
CA GLU A 507 -4.43 -9.54 -42.36
C GLU A 507 -5.14 -10.46 -41.35
N PHE A 508 -5.48 -9.95 -40.16
CA PHE A 508 -6.29 -10.67 -39.18
C PHE A 508 -7.68 -11.03 -39.73
N LEU A 509 -8.38 -10.07 -40.34
CA LEU A 509 -9.70 -10.33 -40.96
C LEU A 509 -9.62 -11.39 -42.06
N GLN A 510 -8.57 -11.36 -42.88
CA GLN A 510 -8.38 -12.31 -43.97
C GLN A 510 -8.10 -13.72 -43.46
N LYS A 511 -7.27 -13.83 -42.42
CA LYS A 511 -6.87 -15.09 -41.78
C LYS A 511 -8.04 -15.72 -41.03
N ASN A 512 -8.67 -14.97 -40.14
CA ASN A 512 -9.63 -15.50 -39.17
C ASN A 512 -11.08 -15.44 -39.68
N LYS A 513 -11.34 -14.73 -40.80
CA LYS A 513 -12.67 -14.41 -41.37
C LYS A 513 -13.57 -13.56 -40.47
N ARG A 514 -13.28 -13.53 -39.18
CA ARG A 514 -13.99 -12.81 -38.13
C ARG A 514 -13.02 -12.53 -37.01
N PHE A 515 -13.22 -11.40 -36.33
CA PHE A 515 -12.69 -11.18 -34.99
C PHE A 515 -13.58 -10.20 -34.23
N VAL A 516 -13.48 -10.24 -32.91
CA VAL A 516 -14.19 -9.36 -31.98
C VAL A 516 -13.19 -8.41 -31.36
N VAL A 517 -13.58 -7.14 -31.23
CA VAL A 517 -12.79 -6.12 -30.52
C VAL A 517 -13.60 -5.59 -29.36
N LEU A 518 -13.01 -5.64 -28.17
CA LEU A 518 -13.54 -5.00 -26.98
C LEU A 518 -12.67 -3.79 -26.61
N GLY A 519 -13.30 -2.65 -26.35
CA GLY A 519 -12.62 -1.44 -25.87
C GLY A 519 -12.78 -1.31 -24.36
N PHE A 520 -11.67 -1.16 -23.65
CA PHE A 520 -11.59 -1.12 -22.19
C PHE A 520 -11.23 0.28 -21.69
N ASP A 521 -11.80 0.68 -20.55
CA ASP A 521 -11.38 1.90 -19.85
C ASP A 521 -10.11 1.69 -19.01
N VAL A 522 -9.67 2.74 -18.32
CA VAL A 522 -8.47 2.69 -17.46
C VAL A 522 -8.63 1.72 -16.29
N LEU A 523 -9.86 1.36 -15.89
CA LEU A 523 -10.13 0.36 -14.86
C LEU A 523 -10.26 -1.05 -15.43
N GLN A 524 -9.98 -1.24 -16.71
CA GLN A 524 -10.11 -2.53 -17.40
C GLN A 524 -11.57 -3.01 -17.45
N ILE A 525 -12.53 -2.08 -17.43
CA ILE A 525 -13.95 -2.37 -17.62
C ILE A 525 -14.25 -2.26 -19.12
N PRO A 526 -14.88 -3.27 -19.76
CA PRO A 526 -15.24 -3.19 -21.17
C PRO A 526 -16.37 -2.16 -21.36
N ARG A 527 -16.20 -1.26 -22.32
CA ARG A 527 -17.11 -0.15 -22.63
C ARG A 527 -17.79 -0.33 -23.99
N TYR A 528 -17.06 -0.89 -24.96
CA TYR A 528 -17.53 -1.04 -26.33
C TYR A 528 -17.20 -2.43 -26.86
N LYS A 529 -18.09 -2.95 -27.71
CA LYS A 529 -17.90 -4.19 -28.47
C LYS A 529 -18.19 -3.94 -29.94
N ILE A 530 -17.33 -4.43 -30.83
CA ILE A 530 -17.59 -4.49 -32.27
C ILE A 530 -17.12 -5.83 -32.83
N ILE A 531 -17.86 -6.34 -33.79
CA ILE A 531 -17.52 -7.57 -34.50
C ILE A 531 -17.18 -7.20 -35.94
N PHE A 532 -16.02 -7.61 -36.43
CA PHE A 532 -15.65 -7.46 -37.83
C PHE A 532 -15.76 -8.81 -38.53
N ASP A 533 -16.68 -8.90 -39.48
CA ASP A 533 -16.92 -10.10 -40.27
C ASP A 533 -16.50 -9.85 -41.73
N LYS A 534 -15.75 -10.80 -42.29
CA LYS A 534 -15.33 -10.71 -43.69
C LYS A 534 -16.53 -11.02 -44.59
N LYS A 535 -16.85 -10.06 -45.47
CA LYS A 535 -17.88 -10.23 -46.50
C LYS A 535 -17.46 -11.19 -47.60
#